data_AF-A0A327Z9L6-F1
#
_entry.id   AF-A0A327Z9L6-F1
#
_cell.length_a   1.000
_cell.length_b   1.000
_cell.length_c   1.000
_cell.angle_alpha   90.00
_cell.angle_beta   90.00
_cell.angle_gamma   90.00
#
_symmetry.space_group_name_H-M   'P 1'
#
loop_
_entity.id
_entity.type
_entity.pdbx_description
1 polymer ?
#
loop_
_entity_poly.entity_id
_entity_poly.type
_entity_poly.pdbx_seq_one_letter_code
_entity_poly.pdbx_strand_id
1 'polypeptide(L)' 'MFGHSHIPWGSTAPGGLRLLNPGSPTDRRRPFCTYLTTTAAGGALTDVTLHRLPARVAA' A
#
# COMPACT_ATOMS: atom_id res chain seq x y z
N MET A 1 -3.39 9.05 -1.97
CA MET A 1 -2.14 8.24 -1.85
C MET A 1 -1.20 8.98 -0.91
N PHE A 2 -0.64 8.33 0.10
CA PHE A 2 0.32 8.92 1.04
C PHE A 2 1.38 7.89 1.48
N GLY A 3 2.43 8.34 2.18
CA GLY A 3 3.57 7.50 2.59
C GLY A 3 4.14 7.89 3.96
N HIS A 4 5.47 7.84 4.10
CA HIS A 4 6.25 8.19 5.30
C HIS A 4 6.18 7.22 6.48
N SER A 5 4.99 6.77 6.90
CA SER A 5 4.85 5.90 8.09
C SER A 5 5.34 4.47 7.89
N HIS A 6 5.52 4.03 6.64
CA HIS A 6 5.79 2.64 6.25
C HIS A 6 4.71 1.63 6.71
N ILE A 7 3.58 2.10 7.25
CA ILE A 7 2.45 1.27 7.69
C ILE A 7 1.44 1.16 6.54
N PRO A 8 1.16 -0.05 6.03
CA PRO A 8 0.11 -0.25 5.04
C PRO A 8 -1.23 0.26 5.57
N TRP A 9 -1.94 1.04 4.75
CA TRP A 9 -3.21 1.63 5.12
C TRP A 9 -4.18 1.63 3.96
N GLY A 10 -5.44 1.27 4.24
CA GLY A 10 -6.53 1.36 3.29
C GLY A 10 -7.83 1.67 4.01
N SER A 11 -8.37 2.86 3.80
CA SER A 11 -9.70 3.23 4.30
C SER A 11 -10.38 4.24 3.37
N THR A 12 -11.70 4.35 3.52
CA THR A 12 -12.50 5.40 2.89
C THR A 12 -13.06 6.29 4.00
N ALA A 13 -12.75 7.58 3.94
CA ALA A 13 -13.29 8.56 4.86
C ALA A 13 -14.76 8.86 4.53
N PRO A 14 -15.55 9.36 5.51
CA PRO A 14 -16.85 9.96 5.22
C PRO A 14 -16.72 11.02 4.10
N GLY A 15 -17.60 10.98 3.10
CA GLY A 15 -17.49 11.82 1.90
C GLY A 15 -16.73 11.19 0.73
N GLY A 16 -16.26 9.94 0.86
CA GLY A 16 -15.78 9.14 -0.27
C GLY A 16 -14.28 9.29 -0.58
N LEU A 17 -13.54 10.10 0.19
CA LEU A 17 -12.09 10.23 0.02
C LEU A 17 -11.39 8.92 0.40
N ARG A 18 -10.59 8.37 -0.52
CA ARG A 18 -9.83 7.13 -0.30
C ARG A 18 -8.41 7.43 0.17
N LEU A 19 -8.06 6.90 1.34
CA LEU A 19 -6.76 7.04 1.98
C LEU A 19 -5.98 5.74 1.81
N LEU A 20 -4.92 5.78 0.99
CA LEU A 20 -4.08 4.63 0.67
C LEU A 20 -2.61 4.92 1.00
N ASN A 21 -1.99 3.99 1.75
CA ASN A 21 -0.55 3.93 1.97
C ASN A 21 -0.05 2.51 1.61
N PRO A 22 0.91 2.38 0.66
CA PRO A 22 1.41 1.09 0.21
C PRO A 22 2.27 0.36 1.26
N GLY A 23 2.64 1.03 2.36
CA GLY A 23 3.65 0.57 3.30
C GLY A 23 5.05 0.83 2.77
N SER A 24 5.97 -0.12 2.98
CA SER A 24 7.35 -0.01 2.48
C SER A 24 7.82 -1.33 1.87
N PRO A 25 8.43 -1.30 0.67
CA PRO A 25 8.93 -2.50 0.01
C PRO A 25 10.30 -2.96 0.55
N THR A 26 10.93 -2.18 1.43
CA THR A 26 12.30 -2.44 1.91
C THR A 26 12.48 -2.29 3.42
N ASP A 27 11.47 -1.84 4.16
CA ASP A 27 11.57 -1.68 5.61
C ASP A 27 11.55 -3.03 6.32
N ARG A 28 12.71 -3.39 6.88
CA ARG A 28 12.94 -4.65 7.61
C ARG A 28 12.49 -4.61 9.07
N ARG A 29 12.10 -3.45 9.60
CA ARG A 29 11.57 -3.32 10.97
C ARG A 29 10.15 -3.87 11.09
N ARG A 30 9.51 -4.16 9.95
CA ARG A 30 8.13 -4.65 9.85
C ARG A 30 8.13 -6.16 9.56
N PRO A 31 7.09 -6.91 9.99
CA PRO A 31 7.01 -8.35 9.75
C PRO A 31 7.04 -8.74 8.27
N PHE A 32 6.54 -7.87 7.38
CA PHE A 32 6.54 -8.08 5.93
C PHE A 32 6.78 -6.74 5.21
N CYS A 33 7.49 -6.80 4.08
CA CYS A 33 7.58 -5.69 3.12
C CYS A 33 6.35 -5.71 2.21
N THR A 34 5.86 -4.54 1.78
CA THR A 34 4.65 -4.43 0.97
C THR A 34 4.75 -3.39 -0.14
N TYR A 35 3.93 -3.59 -1.16
CA TYR A 35 3.56 -2.56 -2.14
C TYR A 35 2.06 -2.70 -2.45
N LEU A 36 1.50 -1.73 -3.15
CA LEU A 36 0.08 -1.71 -3.50
C LEU A 36 -0.09 -1.48 -5.00
N THR A 37 -1.02 -2.20 -5.61
CA THR A 37 -1.49 -1.93 -6.98
C THR A 37 -2.90 -1.35 -6.94
N THR A 38 -3.21 -0.51 -7.92
CA THR A 38 -4.54 0.04 -8.14
C THR A 38 -4.69 0.46 -9.60
N THR A 39 -5.90 0.37 -10.13
CA THR A 39 -6.26 0.91 -11.44
C THR A 39 -6.86 2.30 -11.28
N ALA A 40 -6.26 3.28 -11.95
CA ALA A 40 -6.78 4.64 -12.05
C ALA A 40 -7.49 4.82 -13.40
N ALA A 41 -8.82 4.85 -13.39
CA ALA A 41 -9.64 4.96 -14.60
C ALA A 41 -10.96 5.67 -14.31
N GLY A 42 -11.45 6.48 -15.25
CA GLY A 42 -12.76 7.13 -15.13
C GLY A 42 -12.92 8.01 -13.90
N GLY A 43 -11.84 8.64 -13.41
CA GLY A 43 -11.86 9.47 -12.20
C GLY A 43 -11.91 8.69 -10.87
N ALA A 44 -11.75 7.36 -10.91
CA ALA A 44 -11.80 6.50 -9.73
C ALA A 44 -10.54 5.64 -9.57
N LEU A 45 -10.24 5.26 -8.33
CA LEU A 45 -9.27 4.22 -7.99
C LEU A 45 -9.99 2.91 -7.69
N THR A 46 -9.74 1.90 -8.52
CA THR A 46 -10.31 0.55 -8.41
C THR A 46 -9.19 -0.49 -8.26
N ASP A 47 -9.57 -1.76 -8.08
CA ASP A 47 -8.64 -2.90 -8.01
C ASP A 47 -7.46 -2.68 -7.03
N VAL A 48 -7.79 -2.22 -5.83
CA VAL A 48 -6.77 -1.93 -4.82
C VAL A 48 -6.37 -3.22 -4.12
N THR A 49 -5.15 -3.65 -4.38
CA THR A 49 -4.58 -4.87 -3.80
C THR A 49 -3.27 -4.55 -3.09
N LEU A 50 -3.17 -4.95 -1.81
CA LEU A 50 -1.93 -4.89 -1.05
C LEU A 50 -1.16 -6.19 -1.23
N HIS A 51 0.05 -6.09 -1.75
CA HIS A 51 0.94 -7.22 -2.00
C HIS A 51 1.99 -7.30 -0.90
N ARG A 52 2.18 -8.51 -0.36
CA ARG A 52 3.32 -8.82 0.52
C ARG A 52 4.47 -9.33 -0.34
N LEU A 53 5.66 -8.81 -0.09
CA LEU A 53 6.87 -9.32 -0.69
C LEU A 53 7.44 -10.46 0.16
N PRO A 54 8.00 -11.51 -0.47
CA PRO A 54 8.75 -12.53 0.27
C PRO A 54 9.94 -11.89 0.99
N ALA A 55 10.36 -12.51 2.09
CA ALA A 55 11.57 -12.08 2.80
C ALA A 55 12.76 -12.09 1.83
N ARG A 56 13.50 -10.97 1.77
CA ARG A 56 14.70 -10.89 0.96
C ARG A 56 15.74 -11.83 1.54
N VAL A 57 16.08 -12.89 0.80
CA VAL A 57 17.24 -13.73 1.10
C VAL A 57 18.50 -12.91 0.80
N ALA A 58 19.49 -12.94 1.69
CA ALA A 58 20.79 -12.37 1.38
C ALA A 58 21.39 -13.16 0.20
N ALA A 59 21.92 -12.43 -0.79
CA ALA A 59 22.68 -13.03 -1.88
C ALA A 59 24.02 -13.56 -1.37
#